data_AF-X1P904-F1
#
_entry.id   AF-X1P904-F1
#
_cell.length_a   1.000
_cell.length_b   1.000
_cell.length_c   1.000
_cell.angle_alpha   90.00
_cell.angle_beta   90.00
_cell.angle_gamma   90.00
#
_symmetry.space_group_name_H-M   'P 1'
#
loop_
_entity.id
_entity.type
_entity.pdbx_description
1 polymer ?
#
loop_
_entity_poly.entity_id
_entity_poly.type
_entity_poly.pdbx_seq_one_letter_code
_entity_poly.pdbx_strand_id
1 'polypeptide(L)'
;FNRMDAVLSPDFVFYFDPNNVGDYVGDYIIPVSWTKTEMMSAVRNMFNLAYSINLEIPILTQGEDAFGKPDEGDTTFTKTNVTVDLLLMVDEYNGFQVTGFCDFEFTKDGSGNWPITIWWDRTASALLTKDIPIPSLGKIFALFY
;
A
#
# COMPACT_ATOMS: atom_id res chain seq x y z
N PHE A 1 -6.55 11.62 -5.88
CA PHE A 1 -5.17 12.07 -5.61
C PHE A 1 -5.05 13.03 -4.44
N ASN A 2 -5.72 14.20 -4.44
CA ASN A 2 -5.51 15.22 -3.38
C ASN A 2 -5.75 14.72 -1.95
N ARG A 3 -6.72 13.79 -1.76
CA ARG A 3 -6.98 13.19 -0.44
C ARG A 3 -5.90 12.21 0.02
N MET A 4 -5.33 11.44 -0.92
CA MET A 4 -4.25 10.50 -0.61
C MET A 4 -2.96 11.25 -0.28
N ASP A 5 -2.63 12.27 -1.09
CA ASP A 5 -1.46 13.11 -0.86
C ASP A 5 -1.51 13.82 0.51
N ALA A 6 -2.71 14.19 0.98
CA ALA A 6 -2.93 14.84 2.27
C ALA A 6 -2.79 13.92 3.49
N VAL A 7 -2.95 12.60 3.33
CA VAL A 7 -2.82 11.64 4.45
C VAL A 7 -1.40 11.06 4.57
N LEU A 8 -0.55 11.25 3.57
CA LEU A 8 0.84 10.81 3.58
C LEU A 8 1.76 11.92 4.08
N SER A 9 2.64 11.58 5.01
CA SER A 9 3.71 12.47 5.49
C SER A 9 4.63 12.89 4.34
N PRO A 10 5.22 14.11 4.36
CA PRO A 10 6.29 14.47 3.42
C PRO A 10 7.44 13.46 3.39
N ASP A 11 7.76 12.85 4.54
CA ASP A 11 8.82 11.85 4.72
C ASP A 11 8.31 10.41 4.50
N PHE A 12 7.18 10.24 3.81
CA PHE A 12 6.58 8.93 3.59
C PHE A 12 7.48 7.99 2.79
N VAL A 13 7.56 6.74 3.26
CA VAL A 13 8.25 5.64 2.58
C VAL A 13 7.30 4.43 2.44
N PHE A 14 7.20 3.92 1.21
CA PHE A 14 6.58 2.64 0.91
C PHE A 14 7.65 1.56 0.81
N TYR A 15 7.52 0.47 1.54
CA TYR A 15 8.41 -0.69 1.46
C TYR A 15 7.71 -1.83 0.74
N PHE A 16 8.39 -2.40 -0.25
CA PHE A 16 7.90 -3.57 -0.98
C PHE A 16 7.99 -4.83 -0.11
N ASP A 17 7.15 -5.82 -0.40
CA ASP A 17 7.31 -7.14 0.19
C ASP A 17 8.73 -7.68 -0.14
N PRO A 18 9.51 -8.12 0.85
CA PRO A 18 10.89 -8.59 0.63
C PRO A 18 11.01 -9.71 -0.40
N ASN A 19 9.96 -10.51 -0.60
CA ASN A 19 9.95 -11.58 -1.60
C ASN A 19 9.89 -11.06 -3.04
N ASN A 20 9.62 -9.77 -3.25
CA ASN A 20 9.58 -9.15 -4.57
C ASN A 20 10.76 -8.22 -4.85
N VAL A 21 11.55 -7.87 -3.84
CA VAL A 21 12.73 -7.02 -4.04
C VAL A 21 13.73 -7.73 -4.96
N GLY A 22 14.11 -7.07 -6.04
CA GLY A 22 14.97 -7.63 -7.08
C GLY A 22 14.23 -8.34 -8.22
N ASP A 23 12.91 -8.54 -8.12
CA ASP A 23 12.10 -9.05 -9.23
C ASP A 23 12.03 -8.02 -10.37
N TYR A 24 11.91 -8.52 -11.59
CA TYR A 24 11.65 -7.71 -12.78
C TYR A 24 10.16 -7.53 -13.01
N VAL A 25 9.80 -6.30 -13.38
CA VAL A 25 8.48 -5.91 -13.89
C VAL A 25 8.71 -5.12 -15.17
N GLY A 26 8.63 -5.80 -16.32
CA GLY A 26 9.18 -5.25 -17.57
C GLY A 26 10.69 -5.05 -17.44
N ASP A 27 11.17 -3.83 -17.72
CA ASP A 27 12.58 -3.44 -17.57
C ASP A 27 12.91 -2.84 -16.20
N TYR A 28 11.93 -2.76 -15.30
CA TYR A 28 12.08 -2.20 -13.96
C TYR A 28 12.43 -3.28 -12.93
N ILE A 29 13.40 -3.01 -12.06
CA ILE A 29 13.76 -3.88 -10.93
C ILE A 29 13.14 -3.32 -9.67
N ILE A 30 12.35 -4.13 -8.97
CA ILE A 30 11.68 -3.71 -7.73
C ILE A 30 12.73 -3.39 -6.65
N PRO A 31 12.78 -2.15 -6.12
CA PRO A 31 13.70 -1.77 -5.06
C PRO A 31 13.15 -2.19 -3.70
N VAL A 32 13.95 -1.97 -2.64
CA VAL A 32 13.49 -2.16 -1.26
C VAL A 32 12.31 -1.24 -0.92
N SER A 33 12.35 -0.01 -1.42
CA SER A 33 11.38 1.02 -1.05
C SER A 33 11.22 2.10 -2.12
N TRP A 34 10.12 2.83 -2.00
CA TRP A 34 9.83 4.07 -2.72
C TRP A 34 9.59 5.22 -1.75
N THR A 35 10.01 6.40 -2.19
CA THR A 35 9.60 7.68 -1.63
C THR A 35 8.13 7.97 -1.96
N LYS A 36 7.53 8.95 -1.26
CA LYS A 36 6.22 9.50 -1.59
C LYS A 36 6.05 9.85 -3.06
N THR A 37 7.06 10.46 -3.68
CA THR A 37 6.99 10.90 -5.08
C THR A 37 6.87 9.71 -6.03
N GLU A 38 7.69 8.69 -5.83
CA GLU A 38 7.71 7.49 -6.68
C GLU A 38 6.40 6.72 -6.56
N MET A 39 5.94 6.51 -5.33
CA MET A 39 4.67 5.84 -5.05
C MET A 39 3.48 6.60 -5.64
N MET A 40 3.42 7.93 -5.46
CA MET A 40 2.35 8.75 -6.03
C MET A 40 2.41 8.80 -7.56
N SER A 41 3.58 8.66 -8.18
CA SER A 41 3.73 8.53 -9.63
C SER A 41 3.09 7.23 -10.13
N ALA A 42 3.46 6.09 -9.53
CA ALA A 42 2.89 4.78 -9.85
C ALA A 42 1.38 4.75 -9.67
N VAL A 43 0.87 5.28 -8.55
CA VAL A 43 -0.58 5.35 -8.28
C VAL A 43 -1.28 6.23 -9.32
N ARG A 44 -0.71 7.37 -9.71
CA ARG A 44 -1.28 8.22 -10.79
C ARG A 44 -1.40 7.48 -12.11
N ASN A 45 -0.35 6.80 -12.51
CA ASN A 45 -0.35 6.02 -13.75
C ASN A 45 -1.36 4.87 -13.68
N MET A 46 -1.45 4.16 -12.55
CA MET A 46 -2.43 3.09 -12.33
C MET A 46 -3.86 3.60 -12.53
N PHE A 47 -4.22 4.72 -11.90
CA PHE A 47 -5.55 5.33 -12.07
C PHE A 47 -5.82 5.84 -13.50
N ASN A 48 -4.80 6.23 -14.25
CA ASN A 48 -4.96 6.67 -15.64
C ASN A 48 -5.18 5.49 -16.60
N LEU A 49 -4.63 4.33 -16.29
CA LEU A 49 -4.63 3.14 -17.15
C LEU A 49 -5.66 2.09 -16.75
N ALA A 50 -6.12 2.11 -15.50
CA ALA A 50 -7.10 1.17 -15.00
C ALA A 50 -8.47 1.42 -15.64
N TYR A 51 -9.13 0.32 -16.01
CA TYR A 51 -10.56 0.32 -16.31
C TYR A 51 -11.39 0.52 -15.04
N SER A 52 -11.03 -0.17 -13.95
CA SER A 52 -11.64 0.04 -12.63
C SER A 52 -10.68 -0.33 -11.50
N ILE A 53 -10.87 0.30 -10.34
CA ILE A 53 -10.07 0.05 -9.14
C ILE A 53 -11.04 -0.06 -7.96
N ASN A 54 -10.92 -1.14 -7.20
CA ASN A 54 -11.54 -1.28 -5.89
C ASN A 54 -10.45 -1.63 -4.87
N LEU A 55 -10.15 -0.70 -3.97
CA LEU A 55 -9.23 -0.89 -2.85
C LEU A 55 -10.03 -0.84 -1.56
N GLU A 56 -10.08 -1.95 -0.86
CA GLU A 56 -10.77 -2.09 0.42
C GLU A 56 -9.76 -2.32 1.55
N ILE A 57 -10.02 -1.66 2.66
CA ILE A 57 -9.28 -1.84 3.91
C ILE A 57 -10.36 -2.15 4.95
N PRO A 58 -10.76 -3.43 5.12
CA PRO A 58 -12.01 -3.80 5.80
C PRO A 58 -12.13 -3.25 7.22
N ILE A 59 -11.01 -3.11 7.93
CA ILE A 59 -10.99 -2.57 9.30
C ILE A 59 -11.55 -1.14 9.37
N LEU A 60 -11.48 -0.34 8.29
CA LEU A 60 -12.05 1.01 8.25
C LEU A 60 -13.59 1.03 8.28
N THR A 61 -14.24 -0.12 8.00
CA THR A 61 -15.70 -0.25 8.08
C THR A 61 -16.20 -0.52 9.51
N GLN A 62 -15.30 -0.81 10.44
CA GLN A 62 -15.63 -1.24 11.80
C GLN A 62 -15.75 -0.08 12.81
N GLY A 63 -15.65 1.17 12.35
CA GLY A 63 -15.78 2.39 13.16
C GLY A 63 -14.45 3.11 13.43
N GLU A 64 -14.54 4.28 14.05
CA GLU A 64 -13.42 5.22 14.24
C GLU A 64 -12.24 4.62 15.02
N ASP A 65 -12.51 3.71 15.97
CA ASP A 65 -11.47 3.10 16.82
C ASP A 65 -10.91 1.78 16.27
N ALA A 66 -11.41 1.27 15.14
CA ALA A 66 -11.03 -0.05 14.64
C ALA A 66 -9.54 -0.11 14.25
N PHE A 67 -9.01 1.00 13.76
CA PHE A 67 -7.58 1.11 13.47
C PHE A 67 -6.71 1.12 14.74
N GLY A 68 -7.31 1.31 15.91
CA GLY A 68 -6.64 1.57 17.18
C GLY A 68 -6.38 3.07 17.37
N LYS A 69 -5.93 3.42 18.57
CA LYS A 69 -5.58 4.80 18.94
C LYS A 69 -4.19 4.85 19.58
N PRO A 70 -3.42 5.92 19.34
CA PRO A 70 -2.18 6.18 20.09
C PRO A 70 -2.48 6.45 21.57
N ASP A 71 -1.53 6.15 22.43
CA ASP A 71 -1.59 6.51 23.85
C ASP A 71 -1.19 7.97 24.08
N GLU A 72 -1.49 8.48 25.29
CA GLU A 72 -1.13 9.84 25.65
C GLU A 72 0.40 10.00 25.70
N GLY A 73 0.92 10.95 24.91
CA GLY A 73 2.35 11.23 24.83
C GLY A 73 3.07 10.55 23.66
N ASP A 74 2.40 9.65 22.93
CA ASP A 74 2.99 9.01 21.76
C ASP A 74 3.32 10.02 20.66
N THR A 75 4.47 9.80 20.03
CA THR A 75 4.90 10.50 18.81
C THR A 75 4.79 9.62 17.56
N THR A 76 4.67 8.30 17.76
CA THR A 76 4.61 7.28 16.71
C THR A 76 3.56 6.23 17.08
N PHE A 77 2.80 5.77 16.09
CA PHE A 77 1.80 4.72 16.25
C PHE A 77 1.90 3.73 15.10
N THR A 78 1.89 2.43 15.38
CA THR A 78 1.99 1.40 14.36
C THR A 78 0.78 0.49 14.39
N LYS A 79 0.25 0.17 13.20
CA LYS A 79 -0.76 -0.85 13.02
C LYS A 79 -0.24 -1.92 12.07
N THR A 80 -0.06 -3.13 12.60
CA THR A 80 0.43 -4.28 11.84
C THR A 80 -0.68 -5.20 11.39
N ASN A 81 -0.43 -5.98 10.35
CA ASN A 81 -1.35 -7.00 9.82
C ASN A 81 -2.73 -6.44 9.45
N VAL A 82 -2.76 -5.25 8.86
CA VAL A 82 -3.99 -4.67 8.32
C VAL A 82 -4.32 -5.38 7.02
N THR A 83 -5.49 -6.01 6.97
CA THR A 83 -5.99 -6.61 5.72
C THR A 83 -6.24 -5.53 4.69
N VAL A 84 -5.73 -5.75 3.49
CA VAL A 84 -5.94 -4.93 2.30
C VAL A 84 -6.37 -5.85 1.16
N ASP A 85 -7.42 -5.44 0.47
CA ASP A 85 -7.97 -6.10 -0.71
C ASP A 85 -7.94 -5.13 -1.88
N LEU A 86 -7.24 -5.47 -2.95
CA LEU A 86 -7.22 -4.70 -4.19
C LEU A 86 -7.73 -5.57 -5.33
N LEU A 87 -8.75 -5.08 -6.02
CA LEU A 87 -9.16 -5.53 -7.35
C LEU A 87 -8.90 -4.39 -8.33
N LEU A 88 -8.01 -4.65 -9.29
CA LEU A 88 -7.61 -3.72 -10.32
C LEU A 88 -7.93 -4.32 -11.69
N MET A 89 -8.84 -3.73 -12.44
CA MET A 89 -9.15 -4.14 -13.80
C MET A 89 -8.42 -3.25 -14.80
N VAL A 90 -7.75 -3.84 -15.78
CA VAL A 90 -7.10 -3.11 -16.90
C VAL A 90 -8.03 -3.00 -18.11
N ASP A 91 -8.94 -3.95 -18.26
CA ASP A 91 -10.05 -3.91 -19.19
C ASP A 91 -11.26 -4.66 -18.58
N GLU A 92 -12.30 -4.91 -19.37
CA GLU A 92 -13.52 -5.59 -18.90
C GLU A 92 -13.34 -7.07 -18.52
N TYR A 93 -12.22 -7.71 -18.91
CA TYR A 93 -11.95 -9.13 -18.69
C TYR A 93 -10.65 -9.42 -17.92
N ASN A 94 -9.68 -8.51 -17.97
CA ASN A 94 -8.34 -8.70 -17.43
C ASN A 94 -8.09 -7.78 -16.24
N GLY A 95 -7.42 -8.31 -15.22
CA GLY A 95 -7.10 -7.57 -14.02
C GLY A 95 -6.17 -8.31 -13.07
N PHE A 96 -5.90 -7.67 -11.95
CA PHE A 96 -5.11 -8.17 -10.84
C PHE A 96 -5.96 -8.14 -9.59
N GLN A 97 -5.89 -9.21 -8.80
CA GLN A 97 -6.49 -9.26 -7.48
C GLN A 97 -5.41 -9.63 -6.47
N VAL A 98 -5.36 -8.88 -5.37
CA VAL A 98 -4.51 -9.20 -4.22
C VAL A 98 -5.30 -9.01 -2.94
N THR A 99 -5.16 -9.99 -2.05
CA THR A 99 -5.65 -9.95 -0.68
C THR A 99 -4.49 -10.31 0.22
N GLY A 100 -4.19 -9.48 1.20
CA GLY A 100 -3.11 -9.77 2.13
C GLY A 100 -2.97 -8.71 3.20
N PHE A 101 -1.79 -8.66 3.81
CA PHE A 101 -1.52 -7.78 4.93
C PHE A 101 -0.61 -6.62 4.54
N CYS A 102 -0.80 -5.49 5.22
CA CYS A 102 0.11 -4.36 5.22
C CYS A 102 0.34 -3.90 6.67
N ASP A 103 1.50 -3.30 6.91
CA ASP A 103 1.74 -2.56 8.15
C ASP A 103 1.81 -1.07 7.85
N PHE A 104 1.29 -0.26 8.77
CA PHE A 104 1.27 1.18 8.67
C PHE A 104 1.90 1.80 9.91
N GLU A 105 2.76 2.80 9.72
CA GLU A 105 3.28 3.66 10.77
C GLU A 105 2.77 5.08 10.55
N PHE A 106 2.39 5.72 11.65
CA PHE A 106 1.93 7.10 11.71
C PHE A 106 2.83 7.87 12.66
N THR A 107 3.28 9.05 12.23
CA THR A 107 4.07 9.95 13.08
C THR A 107 3.29 11.22 13.30
N LYS A 108 3.18 11.64 14.56
CA LYS A 108 2.44 12.84 14.93
C LYS A 108 3.13 14.08 14.37
N ASP A 109 2.41 14.89 13.60
CA ASP A 109 2.92 16.15 13.08
C ASP A 109 2.81 17.29 14.13
N GLY A 110 3.43 18.44 13.84
CA GLY A 110 3.38 19.62 14.71
C GLY A 110 1.99 20.24 14.87
N SER A 111 1.01 19.82 14.06
CA SER A 111 -0.40 20.23 14.16
C SER A 111 -1.25 19.22 14.94
N GLY A 112 -0.65 18.13 15.41
CA GLY A 112 -1.33 17.05 16.13
C GLY A 112 -2.03 16.03 15.24
N ASN A 113 -1.87 16.09 13.91
CA ASN A 113 -2.38 15.06 13.01
C ASN A 113 -1.45 13.84 12.99
N TRP A 114 -1.98 12.72 12.51
CA TRP A 114 -1.26 11.45 12.38
C TRP A 114 -1.20 11.01 10.92
N PRO A 115 -0.37 11.64 10.07
CA PRO A 115 -0.15 11.17 8.71
C PRO A 115 0.59 9.83 8.68
N ILE A 116 0.32 9.03 7.64
CA ILE A 116 1.07 7.80 7.37
C ILE A 116 2.50 8.19 6.98
N THR A 117 3.48 7.65 7.69
CA THR A 117 4.90 7.86 7.44
C THR A 117 5.54 6.62 6.84
N ILE A 118 5.07 5.42 7.21
CA ILE A 118 5.57 4.18 6.62
C ILE A 118 4.40 3.30 6.21
N TRP A 119 4.51 2.69 5.04
CA TRP A 119 3.66 1.60 4.59
C TRP A 119 4.52 0.42 4.15
N TRP A 120 4.41 -0.70 4.86
CA TRP A 120 5.00 -1.99 4.45
C TRP A 120 3.97 -2.86 3.74
N ASP A 121 4.28 -3.25 2.52
CA ASP A 121 3.58 -4.32 1.83
C ASP A 121 4.03 -5.69 2.36
N ARG A 122 3.07 -6.52 2.78
CA ARG A 122 3.27 -7.92 3.19
C ARG A 122 2.31 -8.87 2.49
N THR A 123 1.75 -8.45 1.36
CA THR A 123 0.67 -9.18 0.71
C THR A 123 1.16 -10.45 0.00
N ALA A 124 2.40 -10.50 -0.48
CA ALA A 124 2.98 -11.74 -1.02
C ALA A 124 3.26 -12.77 0.09
N SER A 125 3.58 -12.33 1.30
CA SER A 125 3.87 -13.21 2.44
C SER A 125 2.63 -13.92 3.01
N ALA A 126 1.41 -13.47 2.66
CA ALA A 126 0.15 -13.98 3.23
C ALA A 126 -0.35 -15.29 2.59
N LEU A 127 0.16 -15.68 1.41
CA LEU A 127 -0.35 -16.82 0.65
C LEU A 127 0.76 -17.82 0.31
N LEU A 128 0.87 -18.89 1.11
CA LEU A 128 1.80 -20.01 0.92
C LEU A 128 1.39 -20.99 -0.21
N THR A 129 0.59 -20.57 -1.19
CA THR A 129 0.16 -21.47 -2.27
C THR A 129 1.06 -21.31 -3.49
N LYS A 130 1.95 -22.29 -3.65
CA LYS A 130 3.12 -22.33 -4.54
C LYS A 130 2.83 -22.28 -6.05
N ASP A 131 1.57 -22.27 -6.48
CA ASP A 131 1.22 -22.63 -7.86
C ASP A 131 0.58 -21.50 -8.69
N ILE A 132 0.28 -20.35 -8.10
CA ILE A 132 -0.15 -19.15 -8.84
C ILE A 132 0.56 -17.95 -8.22
N PRO A 133 1.47 -17.26 -8.93
CA PRO A 133 2.08 -16.04 -8.43
C PRO A 133 1.00 -14.95 -8.43
N ILE A 134 0.27 -14.85 -7.32
CA ILE A 134 -0.58 -13.69 -7.05
C ILE A 134 0.40 -12.54 -6.79
N PRO A 135 0.37 -11.46 -7.59
CA PRO A 135 1.28 -10.35 -7.39
C PRO A 135 0.95 -9.67 -6.06
N SER A 136 1.98 -9.31 -5.29
CA SER A 136 1.79 -8.43 -4.13
C SER A 136 1.25 -7.08 -4.57
N LEU A 137 0.69 -6.33 -3.62
CA LEU A 137 0.25 -4.96 -3.82
C LEU A 137 1.37 -4.09 -4.40
N GLY A 138 2.57 -4.17 -3.83
CA GLY A 138 3.74 -3.44 -4.30
C GLY A 138 4.10 -3.85 -5.72
N LYS A 139 4.11 -5.14 -6.04
CA LYS A 139 4.38 -5.61 -7.41
C LYS A 139 3.33 -5.14 -8.41
N ILE A 140 2.06 -5.04 -8.00
CA ILE A 140 1.02 -4.41 -8.82
C ILE A 140 1.35 -2.94 -9.04
N PHE A 141 1.68 -2.16 -8.00
CA PHE A 141 2.06 -0.76 -8.17
C PHE A 141 3.28 -0.58 -9.08
N ALA A 142 4.27 -1.48 -8.99
CA ALA A 142 5.45 -1.48 -9.86
C ALA A 142 5.14 -1.67 -11.36
N LEU A 143 4.02 -2.32 -11.72
CA LEU A 143 3.59 -2.41 -13.13
C LEU A 143 3.23 -1.07 -13.75
N PHE A 144 2.96 -0.05 -12.93
CA PHE A 144 2.51 1.27 -13.36
C PHE A 144 3.54 2.38 -13.11
N TYR A 145 4.74 2.05 -12.63
CA TYR A 145 5.81 3.03 -12.41
C TYR A 145 6.58 3.30 -13.70
#